data_AF-A0A1Q3UTL6-F1
#
_entry.id   AF-A0A1Q3UTL6-F1
#
_cell.length_a   1.000
_cell.length_b   1.000
_cell.length_c   1.000
_cell.angle_alpha   90.00
_cell.angle_beta   90.00
_cell.angle_gamma   90.00
#
_symmetry.space_group_name_H-M   'P 1'
#
loop_
_entity.id
_entity.type
_entity.pdbx_description
1 polymer ?
#
loop_
_entity_poly.entity_id
_entity_poly.type
_entity_poly.pdbx_seq_one_letter_code
_entity_poly.pdbx_strand_id
1 'polypeptide(L)'
;MSRLVVVSNRVPLPSERGPRAGGLAVALADALRPGSLWFGWSGKRGHAGDPSIQQGDGISYATIDLTETEHRGFYVHFANGVLWPLLHFRLGLMTFRSEDYAAYRAVNRRFAATLAPLLRPDDLIWVHDYHLIPLAAELRALGVRNRIGFFLHTPFVPPAIMQALPRANELLEALCAYDVTGFHTAGYQQAFLDCVREMLGGRPDADGRFLWQGRPVQAVVDPVGIDADGFRTCAEQAAQSIEARQLRESLAGRALGIGVDRLDYSKGLLSRFEAIGRLFAHYPEHRRGMSFLQIAARSREEQGDYQRLRRELDRIVGDTNGRYSEFDWVPLRYMTRAVRRTTLAGFFRIARLAIVTPLRDGMNLVAKEYVAAQDPADPGVLILSRFAGAADSMQDALIVNPFDAEEVAAAIHRGLTMGLEERQQRWQALRESVWNTTAKQYCTVFLSYLQQESWSDQQRLRAAS
;
A
#
# COMPACT_ATOMS: atom_id res chain seq x y z
N MET A 1 6.31 -17.71 23.99
CA MET A 1 6.04 -16.48 23.23
C MET A 1 4.56 -16.45 22.93
N SER A 2 3.92 -15.29 23.16
CA SER A 2 2.53 -15.05 22.77
C SER A 2 2.28 -15.39 21.30
N ARG A 3 1.12 -15.98 21.00
CA ARG A 3 0.72 -16.25 19.62
C ARG A 3 0.35 -14.92 18.92
N LEU A 4 0.79 -14.76 17.68
CA LEU A 4 0.42 -13.65 16.82
C LEU A 4 -0.92 -13.94 16.13
N VAL A 5 -1.85 -12.99 16.23
CA VAL A 5 -3.14 -12.99 15.56
C VAL A 5 -3.18 -11.83 14.58
N VAL A 6 -2.93 -12.10 13.31
CA VAL A 6 -3.04 -11.12 12.23
C VAL A 6 -4.49 -10.99 11.80
N VAL A 7 -4.98 -9.76 11.69
CA VAL A 7 -6.34 -9.48 11.20
C VAL A 7 -6.28 -8.50 10.04
N SER A 8 -6.79 -8.88 8.88
CA SER A 8 -6.83 -8.01 7.70
C SER A 8 -8.16 -8.14 6.97
N ASN A 9 -8.47 -7.16 6.12
CA ASN A 9 -9.72 -7.21 5.35
C ASN A 9 -9.78 -8.50 4.54
N ARG A 10 -8.72 -8.85 3.80
CA ARG A 10 -8.64 -10.08 3.00
C ARG A 10 -7.52 -11.00 3.49
N VAL A 11 -7.80 -12.30 3.57
CA VAL A 11 -6.83 -13.34 3.95
C VAL A 11 -6.28 -14.03 2.70
N PRO A 12 -4.95 -14.14 2.55
CA PRO A 12 -4.34 -14.91 1.47
C PRO A 12 -4.38 -16.40 1.82
N LEU A 13 -5.39 -17.13 1.32
CA LEU A 13 -5.50 -18.56 1.61
C LEU A 13 -4.30 -19.34 1.03
N PRO A 14 -3.86 -20.43 1.69
CA PRO A 14 -2.73 -21.25 1.21
C PRO A 14 -2.90 -21.77 -0.23
N SER A 15 -4.15 -22.05 -0.63
CA SER A 15 -4.52 -22.49 -1.97
C SER A 15 -4.42 -21.38 -3.03
N GLU A 16 -4.29 -20.12 -2.62
CA GLU A 16 -4.13 -18.96 -3.52
C GLU A 16 -2.66 -18.55 -3.75
N ARG A 17 -1.69 -19.38 -3.33
CA ARG A 17 -0.25 -19.15 -3.56
C ARG A 17 0.04 -19.06 -5.06
N GLY A 18 0.21 -17.84 -5.56
CA GLY A 18 0.38 -17.51 -6.96
C GLY A 18 0.40 -15.98 -7.20
N PRO A 19 0.21 -15.49 -8.44
CA PRO A 19 0.16 -14.05 -8.78
C PRO A 19 -0.78 -13.16 -7.95
N ARG A 20 -1.68 -13.78 -7.16
CA ARG A 20 -2.70 -13.12 -6.34
C ARG A 20 -2.27 -12.88 -4.90
N ALA A 21 -1.08 -13.32 -4.49
CA ALA A 21 -0.53 -12.98 -3.17
C ALA A 21 -0.46 -11.44 -3.04
N GLY A 22 -1.32 -10.87 -2.20
CA GLY A 22 -1.38 -9.43 -1.98
C GLY A 22 -0.11 -8.92 -1.27
N GLY A 23 0.21 -7.63 -1.44
CA GLY A 23 1.41 -7.03 -0.85
C GLY A 23 1.52 -7.21 0.67
N LEU A 24 0.39 -7.28 1.38
CA LEU A 24 0.36 -7.55 2.83
C LEU A 24 0.84 -8.97 3.18
N ALA A 25 0.49 -9.98 2.36
CA ALA A 25 0.94 -11.36 2.55
C ALA A 25 2.46 -11.48 2.48
N VAL A 26 3.06 -10.78 1.51
CA VAL A 26 4.51 -10.73 1.34
C VAL A 26 5.16 -9.97 2.48
N ALA A 27 4.58 -8.83 2.90
CA ALA A 27 5.14 -7.99 3.96
C ALA A 27 5.12 -8.67 5.35
N LEU A 28 4.14 -9.53 5.62
CA LEU A 28 3.97 -10.19 6.92
C LEU A 28 4.53 -11.61 6.99
N ALA A 29 5.12 -12.12 5.90
CA ALA A 29 5.59 -13.51 5.82
C ALA A 29 6.56 -13.85 6.97
N ASP A 30 7.46 -12.94 7.32
CA ASP A 30 8.45 -13.15 8.39
C ASP A 30 7.89 -13.01 9.82
N ALA A 31 6.73 -12.38 9.99
CA ALA A 31 6.05 -12.30 11.29
C ALA A 31 5.29 -13.60 11.61
N LEU A 32 4.77 -14.27 10.58
CA LEU A 32 3.98 -15.48 10.73
C LEU A 32 4.87 -16.67 11.07
N ARG A 33 4.51 -17.38 12.13
CA ARG A 33 5.21 -18.58 12.62
C ARG A 33 4.21 -19.71 12.85
N PRO A 34 4.64 -20.98 12.88
CA PRO A 34 3.78 -22.07 13.32
C PRO A 34 3.07 -21.73 14.65
N GLY A 35 1.75 -21.92 14.67
CA GLY A 35 0.87 -21.52 15.76
C GLY A 35 0.19 -20.16 15.57
N SER A 36 0.59 -19.32 14.61
CA SER A 36 -0.06 -18.04 14.32
C SER A 36 -1.47 -18.21 13.76
N LEU A 37 -2.30 -17.19 13.92
CA LEU A 37 -3.64 -17.11 13.34
C LEU A 37 -3.72 -15.91 12.38
N TRP A 38 -4.25 -16.13 11.18
CA TRP A 38 -4.66 -15.06 10.27
C TRP A 38 -6.19 -15.07 10.12
N PHE A 39 -6.86 -14.02 10.58
CA PHE A 39 -8.30 -13.83 10.48
C PHE A 39 -8.72 -12.74 9.47
N GLY A 40 -9.84 -12.94 8.77
CA GLY A 40 -10.41 -11.92 7.88
C GLY A 40 -11.42 -12.44 6.86
N TRP A 41 -11.69 -11.65 5.80
CA TRP A 41 -12.57 -12.07 4.70
C TRP A 41 -11.87 -13.07 3.77
N SER A 42 -12.61 -14.10 3.34
CA SER A 42 -12.17 -15.09 2.35
C SER A 42 -11.99 -14.52 0.94
N GLY A 43 -12.57 -13.35 0.64
CA GLY A 43 -12.70 -12.81 -0.71
C GLY A 43 -13.95 -13.29 -1.45
N LYS A 44 -14.78 -14.16 -0.86
CA LYS A 44 -16.03 -14.67 -1.44
C LYS A 44 -17.27 -13.99 -0.88
N ARG A 45 -18.30 -13.94 -1.70
CA ARG A 45 -19.65 -13.56 -1.25
C ARG A 45 -20.43 -14.81 -0.91
N GLY A 46 -21.05 -14.81 0.26
CA GLY A 46 -21.69 -16.01 0.81
C GLY A 46 -22.67 -15.67 1.91
N HIS A 47 -23.11 -16.69 2.63
CA HIS A 47 -23.99 -16.51 3.78
C HIS A 47 -23.19 -16.12 5.03
N ALA A 48 -23.81 -15.37 5.92
CA ALA A 48 -23.27 -15.14 7.25
C ALA A 48 -23.29 -16.46 8.03
N GLY A 49 -22.13 -16.91 8.49
CA GLY A 49 -21.99 -18.18 9.21
C GLY A 49 -20.68 -18.25 9.99
N ASP A 50 -20.41 -19.44 10.53
CA ASP A 50 -19.19 -19.72 11.29
C ASP A 50 -17.92 -19.56 10.43
N PRO A 51 -16.79 -19.17 11.03
CA PRO A 51 -15.54 -19.02 10.28
C PRO A 51 -15.05 -20.38 9.76
N SER A 52 -14.64 -20.41 8.49
CA SER A 52 -13.92 -21.55 7.94
C SER A 52 -12.46 -21.48 8.38
N ILE A 53 -11.94 -22.56 8.95
CA ILE A 53 -10.55 -22.64 9.41
C ILE A 53 -9.76 -23.61 8.52
N GLN A 54 -8.66 -23.14 7.96
CA GLN A 54 -7.72 -23.93 7.18
C GLN A 54 -6.32 -23.86 7.81
N GLN A 55 -5.52 -24.91 7.65
CA GLN A 55 -4.13 -24.94 8.10
C GLN A 55 -3.18 -24.88 6.89
N GLY A 56 -2.09 -24.14 7.01
CA GLY A 56 -1.02 -24.12 6.01
C GLY A 56 0.30 -23.70 6.65
N ASP A 57 1.36 -24.49 6.47
CA ASP A 57 2.69 -24.28 7.08
C ASP A 57 2.65 -24.01 8.61
N GLY A 58 1.74 -24.69 9.31
CA GLY A 58 1.54 -24.51 10.75
C GLY A 58 0.80 -23.22 11.14
N ILE A 59 0.33 -22.42 10.19
CA ILE A 59 -0.49 -21.22 10.40
C ILE A 59 -1.96 -21.58 10.23
N SER A 60 -2.80 -21.09 11.14
CA SER A 60 -4.25 -21.20 11.05
C SER A 60 -4.82 -20.00 10.29
N TYR A 61 -5.65 -20.24 9.28
CA TYR A 61 -6.32 -19.22 8.48
C TYR A 61 -7.82 -19.32 8.75
N ALA A 62 -8.37 -18.36 9.49
CA ALA A 62 -9.79 -18.30 9.83
C ALA A 62 -10.46 -17.24 8.96
N THR A 63 -11.36 -17.66 8.07
CA THR A 63 -12.00 -16.76 7.12
C THR A 63 -13.51 -16.76 7.25
N ILE A 64 -14.11 -15.58 7.10
CA ILE A 64 -15.55 -15.43 6.93
C ILE A 64 -15.89 -14.97 5.51
N ASP A 65 -17.09 -15.25 5.06
CA ASP A 65 -17.65 -14.66 3.84
C ASP A 65 -18.42 -13.36 4.18
N LEU A 66 -18.52 -12.46 3.21
CA LEU A 66 -19.40 -11.30 3.30
C LEU A 66 -20.70 -11.61 2.56
N THR A 67 -21.84 -11.26 3.14
CA THR A 67 -23.09 -11.23 2.37
C THR A 67 -23.01 -10.16 1.28
N GLU A 68 -23.85 -10.24 0.26
CA GLU A 68 -23.90 -9.22 -0.80
C GLU A 68 -24.14 -7.81 -0.23
N THR A 69 -25.04 -7.70 0.75
CA THR A 69 -25.34 -6.44 1.44
C THR A 69 -24.13 -5.90 2.21
N GLU A 70 -23.43 -6.75 2.93
CA GLU A 70 -22.21 -6.36 3.67
C GLU A 70 -21.09 -5.98 2.71
N HIS A 71 -20.82 -6.79 1.68
CA HIS A 71 -19.82 -6.48 0.67
C HIS A 71 -20.08 -5.10 0.05
N ARG A 72 -21.32 -4.81 -0.33
CA ARG A 72 -21.68 -3.51 -0.92
C ARG A 72 -21.53 -2.35 0.07
N GLY A 73 -22.16 -2.43 1.25
CA GLY A 73 -22.16 -1.33 2.22
C GLY A 73 -20.80 -1.10 2.89
N PHE A 74 -20.19 -2.15 3.42
CA PHE A 74 -18.89 -2.06 4.12
C PHE A 74 -17.73 -1.88 3.14
N TYR A 75 -17.59 -2.76 2.13
CA TYR A 75 -16.38 -2.78 1.30
C TYR A 75 -16.47 -1.82 0.11
N VAL A 76 -17.56 -1.87 -0.69
CA VAL A 76 -17.66 -1.03 -1.90
C VAL A 76 -17.91 0.43 -1.53
N HIS A 77 -18.91 0.71 -0.70
CA HIS A 77 -19.36 2.07 -0.43
C HIS A 77 -18.55 2.76 0.68
N PHE A 78 -18.56 2.26 1.92
CA PHE A 78 -17.91 3.00 3.00
C PHE A 78 -16.37 2.92 2.93
N ALA A 79 -15.79 1.70 2.96
CA ALA A 79 -14.34 1.57 2.97
C ALA A 79 -13.70 2.16 1.70
N ASN A 80 -14.22 1.84 0.51
CA ASN A 80 -13.59 2.25 -0.75
C ASN A 80 -14.22 3.48 -1.42
N GLY A 81 -15.46 3.84 -1.10
CA GLY A 81 -16.13 5.04 -1.60
C GLY A 81 -16.13 6.23 -0.63
N VAL A 82 -15.74 6.01 0.64
CA VAL A 82 -15.56 7.08 1.64
C VAL A 82 -14.13 7.14 2.16
N LEU A 83 -13.67 6.11 2.87
CA LEU A 83 -12.36 6.15 3.55
C LEU A 83 -11.20 6.22 2.56
N TRP A 84 -11.20 5.40 1.51
CA TRP A 84 -10.13 5.43 0.51
C TRP A 84 -9.98 6.81 -0.16
N PRO A 85 -11.04 7.44 -0.72
CA PRO A 85 -10.89 8.79 -1.26
C PRO A 85 -10.49 9.83 -0.22
N LEU A 86 -11.05 9.80 0.99
CA LEU A 86 -10.66 10.69 2.08
C LEU A 86 -9.15 10.59 2.36
N LEU A 87 -8.67 9.39 2.68
CA LEU A 87 -7.28 9.12 3.06
C LEU A 87 -6.29 9.41 1.92
N HIS A 88 -6.74 9.47 0.66
CA HIS A 88 -5.92 9.84 -0.49
C HIS A 88 -6.16 11.29 -0.97
N PHE A 89 -6.78 12.14 -0.15
CA PHE A 89 -6.97 13.57 -0.42
C PHE A 89 -7.88 13.82 -1.65
N ARG A 90 -8.83 12.91 -1.90
CA ARG A 90 -9.78 12.95 -3.02
C ARG A 90 -11.21 13.18 -2.53
N LEU A 91 -11.40 14.24 -1.74
CA LEU A 91 -12.70 14.59 -1.14
C LEU A 91 -13.84 14.65 -2.16
N GLY A 92 -13.58 15.14 -3.38
CA GLY A 92 -14.58 15.21 -4.46
C GLY A 92 -15.08 13.85 -4.99
N LEU A 93 -14.44 12.73 -4.60
CA LEU A 93 -14.88 11.37 -4.93
C LEU A 93 -15.61 10.69 -3.77
N MET A 94 -15.72 11.35 -2.62
CA MET A 94 -16.33 10.78 -1.42
C MET A 94 -17.87 10.75 -1.57
N THR A 95 -18.48 9.59 -1.31
CA THR A 95 -19.94 9.45 -1.27
C THR A 95 -20.38 8.89 0.08
N PHE A 96 -20.72 9.77 1.02
CA PHE A 96 -21.16 9.36 2.36
C PHE A 96 -22.66 9.05 2.38
N ARG A 97 -23.01 7.91 2.98
CA ARG A 97 -24.38 7.54 3.34
C ARG A 97 -24.39 6.88 4.71
N SER A 98 -25.37 7.23 5.54
CA SER A 98 -25.44 6.76 6.93
C SER A 98 -25.62 5.24 7.01
N GLU A 99 -26.36 4.64 6.06
CA GLU A 99 -26.56 3.20 5.95
C GLU A 99 -25.27 2.44 5.61
N ASP A 100 -24.39 3.03 4.79
CA ASP A 100 -23.11 2.42 4.46
C ASP A 100 -22.14 2.48 5.66
N TYR A 101 -22.19 3.58 6.44
CA TYR A 101 -21.48 3.66 7.72
C TYR A 101 -22.00 2.62 8.73
N ALA A 102 -23.32 2.46 8.84
CA ALA A 102 -23.92 1.46 9.70
C ALA A 102 -23.52 0.03 9.30
N ALA A 103 -23.49 -0.27 8.00
CA ALA A 103 -22.97 -1.53 7.48
C ALA A 103 -21.49 -1.72 7.82
N TYR A 104 -20.68 -0.66 7.70
CA TYR A 104 -19.26 -0.70 8.06
C TYR A 104 -19.02 -1.07 9.54
N ARG A 105 -19.79 -0.44 10.44
CA ARG A 105 -19.76 -0.76 11.88
C ARG A 105 -20.32 -2.16 12.16
N ALA A 106 -21.37 -2.58 11.48
CA ALA A 106 -21.96 -3.92 11.65
C ALA A 106 -20.98 -5.04 11.25
N VAL A 107 -20.27 -4.89 10.14
CA VAL A 107 -19.25 -5.86 9.73
C VAL A 107 -18.09 -5.91 10.73
N ASN A 108 -17.60 -4.77 11.21
CA ASN A 108 -16.56 -4.75 12.26
C ASN A 108 -17.01 -5.42 13.57
N ARG A 109 -18.26 -5.20 13.99
CA ARG A 109 -18.87 -5.91 15.13
C ARG A 109 -18.90 -7.43 14.91
N ARG A 110 -19.27 -7.87 13.71
CA ARG A 110 -19.26 -9.30 13.37
C ARG A 110 -17.85 -9.87 13.37
N PHE A 111 -16.88 -9.18 12.78
CA PHE A 111 -15.47 -9.57 12.82
C PHE A 111 -15.00 -9.75 14.26
N ALA A 112 -15.30 -8.81 15.16
CA ALA A 112 -14.96 -8.92 16.58
C ALA A 112 -15.64 -10.12 17.26
N ALA A 113 -16.95 -10.29 17.05
CA ALA A 113 -17.73 -11.38 17.64
C ALA A 113 -17.27 -12.77 17.16
N THR A 114 -16.82 -12.89 15.91
CA THR A 114 -16.28 -14.13 15.37
C THR A 114 -14.85 -14.38 15.82
N LEU A 115 -14.03 -13.33 15.95
CA LEU A 115 -12.64 -13.47 16.36
C LEU A 115 -12.49 -13.76 17.86
N ALA A 116 -13.30 -13.11 18.71
CA ALA A 116 -13.12 -13.18 20.17
C ALA A 116 -13.10 -14.62 20.75
N PRO A 117 -13.96 -15.56 20.32
CA PRO A 117 -13.90 -16.96 20.77
C PRO A 117 -12.63 -17.72 20.33
N LEU A 118 -11.92 -17.23 19.31
CA LEU A 118 -10.69 -17.84 18.80
C LEU A 118 -9.44 -17.34 19.53
N LEU A 119 -9.56 -16.29 20.36
CA LEU A 119 -8.45 -15.67 21.06
C LEU A 119 -8.07 -16.43 22.34
N ARG A 120 -6.78 -16.33 22.68
CA ARG A 120 -6.21 -16.77 23.95
C ARG A 120 -5.83 -15.54 24.78
N PRO A 121 -5.80 -15.62 26.13
CA PRO A 121 -5.53 -14.46 26.98
C PRO A 121 -4.21 -13.75 26.69
N ASP A 122 -3.20 -14.46 26.18
CA ASP A 122 -1.85 -13.97 25.92
C ASP A 122 -1.58 -13.61 24.45
N ASP A 123 -2.57 -13.74 23.54
CA ASP A 123 -2.38 -13.40 22.12
C ASP A 123 -2.01 -11.92 21.92
N LEU A 124 -1.18 -11.66 20.91
CA LEU A 124 -0.94 -10.34 20.35
C LEU A 124 -1.78 -10.17 19.09
N ILE A 125 -2.67 -9.18 19.07
CA ILE A 125 -3.57 -8.95 17.94
C ILE A 125 -3.00 -7.81 17.09
N TRP A 126 -2.76 -8.07 15.81
CA TRP A 126 -2.25 -7.08 14.87
C TRP A 126 -3.25 -6.87 13.72
N VAL A 127 -3.96 -5.76 13.78
CA VAL A 127 -5.01 -5.37 12.84
C VAL A 127 -4.43 -4.49 11.73
N HIS A 128 -4.81 -4.77 10.49
CA HIS A 128 -4.32 -4.06 9.33
C HIS A 128 -5.42 -3.35 8.55
N ASP A 129 -5.14 -2.06 8.33
CA ASP A 129 -5.71 -1.20 7.30
C ASP A 129 -7.11 -0.63 7.58
N TYR A 130 -7.46 0.42 6.82
CA TYR A 130 -8.61 1.31 7.03
C TYR A 130 -9.98 0.61 7.07
N HIS A 131 -10.08 -0.62 6.55
CA HIS A 131 -11.30 -1.43 6.61
C HIS A 131 -11.70 -1.77 8.05
N LEU A 132 -10.73 -1.87 8.97
CA LEU A 132 -10.91 -2.46 10.29
C LEU A 132 -10.66 -1.46 11.42
N ILE A 133 -10.77 -0.17 11.16
CA ILE A 133 -10.53 0.87 12.18
C ILE A 133 -11.35 0.62 13.47
N PRO A 134 -12.66 0.30 13.43
CA PRO A 134 -13.45 0.03 14.64
C PRO A 134 -13.07 -1.24 15.41
N LEU A 135 -12.30 -2.17 14.84
CA LEU A 135 -12.21 -3.54 15.34
C LEU A 135 -11.73 -3.62 16.80
N ALA A 136 -10.73 -2.84 17.21
CA ALA A 136 -10.31 -2.81 18.62
C ALA A 136 -11.45 -2.39 19.55
N ALA A 137 -12.18 -1.31 19.24
CA ALA A 137 -13.27 -0.85 20.07
C ALA A 137 -14.35 -1.94 20.25
N GLU A 138 -14.69 -2.65 19.17
CA GLU A 138 -15.65 -3.75 19.21
C GLU A 138 -15.12 -4.96 20.01
N LEU A 139 -13.83 -5.31 19.89
CA LEU A 139 -13.20 -6.36 20.72
C LEU A 139 -13.17 -5.97 22.21
N ARG A 140 -12.86 -4.71 22.52
CA ARG A 140 -12.89 -4.20 23.90
C ARG A 140 -14.30 -4.27 24.50
N ALA A 141 -15.33 -3.99 23.70
CA ALA A 141 -16.73 -4.13 24.13
C ALA A 141 -17.11 -5.58 24.48
N LEU A 142 -16.44 -6.57 23.89
CA LEU A 142 -16.58 -7.99 24.21
C LEU A 142 -15.68 -8.46 25.37
N GLY A 143 -14.97 -7.54 26.04
CA GLY A 143 -14.12 -7.85 27.18
C GLY A 143 -12.72 -8.36 26.83
N VAL A 144 -12.31 -8.29 25.55
CA VAL A 144 -10.95 -8.68 25.13
C VAL A 144 -9.93 -7.72 25.74
N ARG A 145 -8.95 -8.27 26.48
CA ARG A 145 -7.90 -7.51 27.17
C ARG A 145 -6.50 -7.63 26.56
N ASN A 146 -6.36 -8.43 25.51
CA ASN A 146 -5.12 -8.62 24.76
C ASN A 146 -4.51 -7.30 24.29
N ARG A 147 -3.20 -7.28 24.04
CA ARG A 147 -2.56 -6.17 23.33
C ARG A 147 -3.04 -6.16 21.87
N ILE A 148 -3.54 -5.02 21.40
CA ILE A 148 -4.07 -4.82 20.06
C ILE A 148 -3.33 -3.67 19.39
N GLY A 149 -2.62 -3.98 18.32
CA GLY A 149 -1.98 -3.00 17.44
C GLY A 149 -2.79 -2.80 16.17
N PHE A 150 -2.78 -1.58 15.63
CA PHE A 150 -3.30 -1.23 14.32
C PHE A 150 -2.18 -0.71 13.45
N PHE A 151 -2.16 -1.08 12.17
CA PHE A 151 -1.26 -0.47 11.19
C PHE A 151 -2.04 0.02 9.97
N LEU A 152 -1.90 1.30 9.62
CA LEU A 152 -2.53 1.91 8.46
C LEU A 152 -1.58 1.90 7.24
N HIS A 153 -1.99 1.22 6.17
CA HIS A 153 -1.16 1.08 4.96
C HIS A 153 -1.40 2.20 3.92
N THR A 154 -2.47 2.96 4.09
CA THR A 154 -2.76 4.16 3.30
C THR A 154 -2.09 5.39 3.92
N PRO A 155 -2.09 6.56 3.24
CA PRO A 155 -1.81 7.81 3.92
C PRO A 155 -2.79 8.07 5.08
N PHE A 156 -2.42 9.01 5.95
CA PHE A 156 -3.34 9.63 6.91
C PHE A 156 -3.52 11.12 6.56
N VAL A 157 -4.65 11.70 6.96
CA VAL A 157 -5.02 13.09 6.59
C VAL A 157 -4.93 14.03 7.79
N PRO A 158 -4.54 15.30 7.57
CA PRO A 158 -4.54 16.31 8.63
C PRO A 158 -5.96 16.69 9.07
N PRO A 159 -6.12 17.37 10.23
CA PRO A 159 -7.42 17.76 10.77
C PRO A 159 -8.34 18.47 9.77
N ALA A 160 -7.77 19.40 8.97
CA ALA A 160 -8.52 20.17 7.98
C ALA A 160 -9.22 19.32 6.91
N ILE A 161 -8.70 18.11 6.63
CA ILE A 161 -9.30 17.15 5.70
C ILE A 161 -10.13 16.11 6.45
N MET A 162 -9.66 15.65 7.62
CA MET A 162 -10.39 14.68 8.44
C MET A 162 -11.80 15.17 8.81
N GLN A 163 -11.94 16.46 9.11
CA GLN A 163 -13.24 17.08 9.44
C GLN A 163 -14.28 17.00 8.31
N ALA A 164 -13.87 16.74 7.06
CA ALA A 164 -14.81 16.53 5.96
C ALA A 164 -15.58 15.22 6.09
N LEU A 165 -15.07 14.23 6.84
CA LEU A 165 -15.74 12.96 7.08
C LEU A 165 -16.87 13.11 8.10
N PRO A 166 -18.13 12.85 7.74
CA PRO A 166 -19.18 12.71 8.74
C PRO A 166 -18.82 11.56 9.68
N ARG A 167 -18.98 11.77 11.00
CA ARG A 167 -18.59 10.80 12.04
C ARG A 167 -17.05 10.63 12.20
N ALA A 168 -16.26 11.64 11.80
CA ALA A 168 -14.80 11.62 11.98
C ALA A 168 -14.35 11.33 13.42
N ASN A 169 -14.99 11.97 14.41
CA ASN A 169 -14.65 11.76 15.82
C ASN A 169 -14.82 10.30 16.23
N GLU A 170 -15.91 9.64 15.82
CA GLU A 170 -16.13 8.21 16.13
C GLU A 170 -15.05 7.31 15.51
N LEU A 171 -14.53 7.67 14.33
CA LEU A 171 -13.44 6.93 13.68
C LEU A 171 -12.09 7.15 14.40
N LEU A 172 -11.81 8.39 14.81
CA LEU A 172 -10.59 8.71 15.57
C LEU A 172 -10.61 8.07 16.96
N GLU A 173 -11.76 8.06 17.64
CA GLU A 173 -11.96 7.38 18.90
C GLU A 173 -11.73 5.87 18.79
N ALA A 174 -12.19 5.26 17.69
CA ALA A 174 -11.91 3.87 17.38
C ALA A 174 -10.41 3.58 17.19
N LEU A 175 -9.66 4.48 16.54
CA LEU A 175 -8.20 4.38 16.45
C LEU A 175 -7.52 4.50 17.83
N CYS A 176 -8.10 5.27 18.74
CA CYS A 176 -7.61 5.39 20.12
C CYS A 176 -7.98 4.19 21.01
N ALA A 177 -8.72 3.19 20.49
CA ALA A 177 -9.02 1.96 21.22
C ALA A 177 -7.89 0.90 21.11
N TYR A 178 -6.94 1.11 20.20
CA TYR A 178 -5.72 0.29 20.06
C TYR A 178 -4.65 0.73 21.06
N ASP A 179 -3.81 -0.22 21.47
CA ASP A 179 -2.66 0.09 22.34
C ASP A 179 -1.52 0.73 21.54
N VAL A 180 -1.37 0.33 20.27
CA VAL A 180 -0.36 0.85 19.33
C VAL A 180 -1.02 1.16 17.98
N THR A 181 -0.81 2.36 17.43
CA THR A 181 -1.25 2.75 16.08
C THR A 181 -0.03 3.10 15.21
N GLY A 182 0.19 2.35 14.13
CA GLY A 182 1.33 2.50 13.24
C GLY A 182 1.00 3.18 11.93
N PHE A 183 1.95 4.00 11.46
CA PHE A 183 1.90 4.73 10.20
C PHE A 183 3.22 4.57 9.43
N HIS A 184 3.17 4.75 8.12
CA HIS A 184 4.36 4.62 7.28
C HIS A 184 5.36 5.76 7.40
N THR A 185 4.91 6.98 7.70
CA THR A 185 5.76 8.18 7.72
C THR A 185 5.50 9.03 8.96
N ALA A 186 6.49 9.82 9.34
CA ALA A 186 6.35 10.80 10.42
C ALA A 186 5.24 11.81 10.12
N GLY A 187 5.08 12.23 8.86
CA GLY A 187 3.99 13.12 8.45
C GLY A 187 2.60 12.52 8.69
N TYR A 188 2.41 11.22 8.42
CA TYR A 188 1.12 10.56 8.66
C TYR A 188 0.86 10.34 10.16
N GLN A 189 1.88 9.97 10.94
CA GLN A 189 1.79 9.88 12.39
C GLN A 189 1.42 11.25 12.99
N GLN A 190 2.11 12.31 12.59
CA GLN A 190 1.86 13.67 13.06
C GLN A 190 0.43 14.11 12.74
N ALA A 191 -0.05 13.85 11.51
CA ALA A 191 -1.43 14.17 11.13
C ALA A 191 -2.47 13.46 12.02
N PHE A 192 -2.21 12.22 12.45
CA PHE A 192 -3.06 11.52 13.42
C PHE A 192 -3.01 12.18 14.80
N LEU A 193 -1.82 12.49 15.31
CA LEU A 193 -1.65 13.17 16.60
C LEU A 193 -2.31 14.55 16.61
N ASP A 194 -2.27 15.28 15.50
CA ASP A 194 -2.94 16.56 15.33
C ASP A 194 -4.46 16.39 15.32
N CYS A 195 -4.99 15.36 14.66
CA CYS A 195 -6.43 15.04 14.74
C CYS A 195 -6.86 14.71 16.18
N VAL A 196 -6.05 13.93 16.91
CA VAL A 196 -6.30 13.62 18.33
C VAL A 196 -6.31 14.90 19.18
N ARG A 197 -5.36 15.81 18.94
CA ARG A 197 -5.25 17.06 19.69
C ARG A 197 -6.40 18.01 19.40
N GLU A 198 -6.67 18.26 18.12
CA GLU A 198 -7.60 19.31 17.67
C GLU A 198 -9.06 18.87 17.67
N MET A 199 -9.34 17.60 17.34
CA MET A 199 -10.71 17.10 17.18
C MET A 199 -11.21 16.34 18.41
N LEU A 200 -10.31 15.68 19.15
CA LEU A 200 -10.66 14.88 20.33
C LEU A 200 -10.21 15.51 21.66
N GLY A 201 -9.39 16.58 21.63
CA GLY A 201 -8.85 17.20 22.85
C GLY A 201 -7.79 16.36 23.58
N GLY A 202 -7.23 15.35 22.91
CA GLY A 202 -6.15 14.53 23.47
C GLY A 202 -4.84 15.29 23.63
N ARG A 203 -3.92 14.75 24.44
CA ARG A 203 -2.64 15.40 24.75
C ARG A 203 -1.47 14.45 24.46
N PRO A 204 -1.13 14.20 23.18
CA PRO A 204 0.04 13.44 22.82
C PRO A 204 1.34 14.17 23.18
N ASP A 205 2.27 13.42 23.75
CA ASP A 205 3.65 13.86 23.96
C ASP A 205 4.48 13.78 22.66
N ALA A 206 5.77 14.11 22.77
CA ALA A 206 6.70 14.09 21.63
C ALA A 206 7.01 12.68 21.10
N ASP A 207 6.82 11.64 21.93
CA ASP A 207 7.01 10.24 21.54
C ASP A 207 5.73 9.63 20.93
N GLY A 208 4.66 10.43 20.77
CA GLY A 208 3.37 9.98 20.26
C GLY A 208 2.53 9.20 21.26
N ARG A 209 2.79 9.33 22.58
CA ARG A 209 2.06 8.65 23.64
C ARG A 209 1.00 9.55 24.25
N PHE A 210 -0.16 8.99 24.59
CA PHE A 210 -1.25 9.71 25.28
C PHE A 210 -2.24 8.77 25.95
N LEU A 211 -2.90 9.27 27.00
CA LEU A 211 -4.04 8.57 27.59
C LEU A 211 -5.33 8.94 26.86
N TRP A 212 -6.06 7.92 26.39
CA TRP A 212 -7.42 8.07 25.89
C TRP A 212 -8.40 7.31 26.77
N GLN A 213 -9.31 8.03 27.43
CA GLN A 213 -10.26 7.44 28.40
C GLN A 213 -9.58 6.53 29.44
N GLY A 214 -8.41 6.97 29.95
CA GLY A 214 -7.60 6.25 30.93
C GLY A 214 -6.77 5.09 30.35
N ARG A 215 -6.84 4.81 29.05
CA ARG A 215 -6.04 3.78 28.38
C ARG A 215 -4.80 4.37 27.71
N PRO A 216 -3.64 3.72 27.85
CA PRO A 216 -2.43 4.12 27.15
C PRO A 216 -2.51 3.82 25.65
N VAL A 217 -2.25 4.83 24.81
CA VAL A 217 -2.14 4.71 23.35
C VAL A 217 -0.77 5.22 22.91
N GLN A 218 -0.14 4.51 21.97
CA GLN A 218 1.12 4.94 21.36
C GLN A 218 1.01 4.94 19.83
N ALA A 219 1.21 6.11 19.20
CA ALA A 219 1.35 6.23 17.77
C ALA A 219 2.82 6.05 17.35
N VAL A 220 3.11 5.25 16.33
CA VAL A 220 4.49 4.95 15.88
C VAL A 220 4.66 5.08 14.37
N VAL A 221 5.90 5.32 13.93
CA VAL A 221 6.30 5.29 12.53
C VAL A 221 7.04 3.99 12.26
N ASP A 222 6.56 3.21 11.30
CA ASP A 222 7.20 1.97 10.87
C ASP A 222 6.98 1.72 9.36
N PRO A 223 7.90 2.21 8.50
CA PRO A 223 7.74 2.10 7.06
C PRO A 223 7.88 0.66 6.58
N VAL A 224 6.88 0.15 5.87
CA VAL A 224 6.93 -1.21 5.32
C VAL A 224 7.99 -1.32 4.22
N GLY A 225 8.72 -2.43 4.26
CA GLY A 225 9.78 -2.77 3.33
C GLY A 225 9.45 -3.91 2.38
N ILE A 226 10.49 -4.39 1.69
CA ILE A 226 10.46 -5.63 0.91
C ILE A 226 11.57 -6.58 1.37
N ASP A 227 11.47 -7.85 1.00
CA ASP A 227 12.63 -8.74 0.94
C ASP A 227 13.44 -8.38 -0.32
N ALA A 228 14.42 -7.49 -0.14
CA ALA A 228 15.18 -6.91 -1.24
C ALA A 228 16.13 -7.95 -1.88
N ASP A 229 16.79 -8.78 -1.08
CA ASP A 229 17.69 -9.83 -1.58
C ASP A 229 16.96 -10.95 -2.30
N GLY A 230 15.82 -11.40 -1.75
CA GLY A 230 14.97 -12.38 -2.43
C GLY A 230 14.41 -11.81 -3.74
N PHE A 231 14.02 -10.53 -3.76
CA PHE A 231 13.51 -9.90 -4.99
C PHE A 231 14.60 -9.71 -6.05
N ARG A 232 15.82 -9.29 -5.66
CA ARG A 232 16.98 -9.20 -6.56
C ARG A 232 17.28 -10.53 -7.23
N THR A 233 17.38 -11.59 -6.43
CA THR A 233 17.64 -12.96 -6.93
C THR A 233 16.53 -13.40 -7.89
N CYS A 234 15.27 -13.12 -7.55
CA CYS A 234 14.13 -13.39 -8.41
C CYS A 234 14.22 -12.62 -9.74
N ALA A 235 14.63 -11.35 -9.73
CA ALA A 235 14.76 -10.52 -10.91
C ALA A 235 15.87 -11.03 -11.85
N GLU A 236 17.01 -11.43 -11.30
CA GLU A 236 18.14 -12.02 -12.05
C GLU A 236 17.70 -13.29 -12.80
N GLN A 237 16.98 -14.19 -12.12
CA GLN A 237 16.43 -15.41 -12.74
C GLN A 237 15.33 -15.07 -13.76
N ALA A 238 14.40 -14.18 -13.41
CA ALA A 238 13.28 -13.82 -14.25
C ALA A 238 13.70 -13.10 -15.54
N ALA A 239 14.85 -12.41 -15.55
CA ALA A 239 15.38 -11.75 -16.74
C ALA A 239 15.78 -12.73 -17.87
N GLN A 240 15.90 -14.02 -17.56
CA GLN A 240 16.16 -15.11 -18.51
C GLN A 240 14.87 -15.84 -18.95
N SER A 241 13.72 -15.52 -18.35
CA SER A 241 12.43 -16.13 -18.69
C SER A 241 12.03 -15.88 -20.15
N ILE A 242 11.11 -16.70 -20.66
CA ILE A 242 10.56 -16.54 -22.01
C ILE A 242 9.87 -15.17 -22.14
N GLU A 243 9.08 -14.78 -21.14
CA GLU A 243 8.37 -13.52 -21.13
C GLU A 243 9.32 -12.31 -21.13
N ALA A 244 10.40 -12.37 -20.36
CA ALA A 244 11.42 -11.32 -20.34
C ALA A 244 12.18 -11.21 -21.67
N ARG A 245 12.50 -12.35 -22.32
CA ARG A 245 13.11 -12.36 -23.66
C ARG A 245 12.18 -11.79 -24.72
N GLN A 246 10.91 -12.19 -24.73
CA GLN A 246 9.89 -11.66 -25.64
C GLN A 246 9.72 -10.15 -25.48
N LEU A 247 9.69 -9.65 -24.22
CA LEU A 247 9.66 -8.21 -23.98
C LEU A 247 10.89 -7.52 -24.58
N ARG A 248 12.10 -8.03 -24.31
CA ARG A 248 13.36 -7.46 -24.82
C ARG A 248 13.41 -7.43 -26.34
N GLU A 249 13.05 -8.54 -26.99
CA GLU A 249 12.97 -8.63 -28.47
C GLU A 249 11.96 -7.63 -29.03
N SER A 250 10.78 -7.51 -28.40
CA SER A 250 9.74 -6.57 -28.85
C SER A 250 10.11 -5.09 -28.74
N LEU A 251 11.18 -4.75 -27.99
CA LEU A 251 11.68 -3.38 -27.90
C LEU A 251 12.57 -3.04 -29.10
N ALA A 252 13.18 -4.03 -29.76
CA ALA A 252 14.13 -3.85 -30.85
C ALA A 252 15.24 -2.81 -30.54
N GLY A 253 15.85 -2.94 -29.36
CA GLY A 253 16.92 -2.05 -28.89
C GLY A 253 16.48 -0.74 -28.25
N ARG A 254 15.17 -0.44 -28.24
CA ARG A 254 14.61 0.78 -27.61
C ARG A 254 14.63 0.70 -26.09
N ALA A 255 14.76 1.84 -25.43
CA ALA A 255 14.63 1.94 -23.98
C ALA A 255 13.20 1.59 -23.52
N LEU A 256 13.09 0.95 -22.37
CA LEU A 256 11.81 0.65 -21.72
C LEU A 256 11.60 1.58 -20.53
N GLY A 257 10.54 2.38 -20.58
CA GLY A 257 9.94 2.96 -19.37
C GLY A 257 8.82 2.07 -18.86
N ILE A 258 8.70 1.88 -17.54
CA ILE A 258 7.67 1.01 -16.97
C ILE A 258 6.88 1.72 -15.85
N GLY A 259 5.57 1.52 -15.85
CA GLY A 259 4.67 1.84 -14.75
C GLY A 259 3.87 0.60 -14.35
N VAL A 260 3.80 0.29 -13.06
CA VAL A 260 3.06 -0.88 -12.56
C VAL A 260 2.21 -0.47 -11.38
N ASP A 261 0.90 -0.55 -11.55
CA ASP A 261 -0.05 -0.08 -10.55
C ASP A 261 -1.34 -0.91 -10.60
N ARG A 262 -2.17 -0.76 -9.56
CA ARG A 262 -3.60 -1.03 -9.73
C ARG A 262 -4.21 0.10 -10.54
N LEU A 263 -5.23 -0.19 -11.33
CA LEU A 263 -6.06 0.85 -11.95
C LEU A 263 -6.82 1.56 -10.82
N ASP A 264 -6.26 2.67 -10.33
CA ASP A 264 -6.74 3.41 -9.17
C ASP A 264 -6.40 4.90 -9.32
N TYR A 265 -7.34 5.78 -8.96
CA TYR A 265 -7.21 7.23 -9.14
C TYR A 265 -6.13 7.85 -8.25
N SER A 266 -5.67 7.16 -7.21
CA SER A 266 -4.52 7.59 -6.40
C SER A 266 -3.20 7.53 -7.17
N LYS A 267 -3.11 6.75 -8.24
CA LYS A 267 -1.85 6.38 -8.91
C LYS A 267 -1.36 7.37 -9.97
N GLY A 268 -2.11 8.45 -10.21
CA GLY A 268 -1.69 9.53 -11.12
C GLY A 268 -1.53 9.06 -12.57
N LEU A 269 -2.26 8.01 -12.98
CA LEU A 269 -2.10 7.40 -14.31
C LEU A 269 -2.42 8.37 -15.45
N LEU A 270 -3.41 9.26 -15.26
CA LEU A 270 -3.75 10.29 -16.25
C LEU A 270 -2.58 11.25 -16.47
N SER A 271 -2.10 11.90 -15.40
CA SER A 271 -0.96 12.81 -15.45
C SER A 271 0.29 12.13 -16.00
N ARG A 272 0.49 10.85 -15.68
CA ARG A 272 1.60 10.05 -16.20
C ARG A 272 1.51 9.86 -17.72
N PHE A 273 0.34 9.50 -18.23
CA PHE A 273 0.16 9.29 -19.67
C PHE A 273 0.26 10.61 -20.44
N GLU A 274 -0.25 11.70 -19.87
CA GLU A 274 -0.05 13.06 -20.40
C GLU A 274 1.45 13.42 -20.46
N ALA A 275 2.21 13.10 -19.42
CA ALA A 275 3.66 13.32 -19.40
C ALA A 275 4.40 12.52 -20.49
N ILE A 276 3.96 11.30 -20.80
CA ILE A 276 4.48 10.54 -21.96
C ILE A 276 4.19 11.27 -23.27
N GLY A 277 2.97 11.79 -23.44
CA GLY A 277 2.61 12.58 -24.62
C GLY A 277 3.45 13.87 -24.76
N ARG A 278 3.71 14.56 -23.63
CA ARG A 278 4.56 15.78 -23.56
C ARG A 278 6.01 15.48 -23.83
N LEU A 279 6.54 14.36 -23.32
CA LEU A 279 7.90 13.91 -23.61
C LEU A 279 8.11 13.79 -25.13
N PHE A 280 7.23 13.09 -25.84
CA PHE A 280 7.37 12.95 -27.29
C PHE A 280 7.12 14.26 -28.05
N ALA A 281 6.35 15.19 -27.49
CA ALA A 281 6.16 16.50 -28.10
C ALA A 281 7.42 17.36 -28.01
N HIS A 282 7.99 17.50 -26.80
CA HIS A 282 9.07 18.44 -26.49
C HIS A 282 10.47 17.88 -26.72
N TYR A 283 10.62 16.56 -26.64
CA TYR A 283 11.90 15.86 -26.79
C TYR A 283 11.77 14.80 -27.91
N PRO A 284 11.68 15.24 -29.18
CA PRO A 284 11.41 14.36 -30.32
C PRO A 284 12.51 13.31 -30.55
N GLU A 285 13.71 13.49 -30.00
CA GLU A 285 14.80 12.53 -30.06
C GLU A 285 14.48 11.18 -29.38
N HIS A 286 13.51 11.14 -28.46
CA HIS A 286 13.07 9.90 -27.83
C HIS A 286 12.00 9.15 -28.64
N ARG A 287 11.45 9.78 -29.69
CA ARG A 287 10.53 9.08 -30.61
C ARG A 287 11.26 7.95 -31.29
N ARG A 288 10.64 6.76 -31.31
CA ARG A 288 11.26 5.50 -31.76
C ARG A 288 12.52 5.08 -30.97
N GLY A 289 12.96 5.84 -29.98
CA GLY A 289 14.08 5.52 -29.08
C GLY A 289 13.64 4.84 -27.77
N MET A 290 12.35 4.98 -27.40
CA MET A 290 11.77 4.33 -26.22
C MET A 290 10.35 3.83 -26.44
N SER A 291 9.91 2.88 -25.63
CA SER A 291 8.50 2.54 -25.42
C SER A 291 8.18 2.58 -23.93
N PHE A 292 6.97 3.05 -23.60
CA PHE A 292 6.45 3.02 -22.24
C PHE A 292 5.46 1.85 -22.08
N LEU A 293 5.65 1.03 -21.05
CA LEU A 293 4.75 -0.06 -20.68
C LEU A 293 4.05 0.28 -19.36
N GLN A 294 2.73 0.50 -19.41
CA GLN A 294 1.89 0.55 -18.22
C GLN A 294 1.18 -0.79 -18.01
N ILE A 295 1.43 -1.41 -16.86
CA ILE A 295 0.64 -2.53 -16.34
C ILE A 295 -0.30 -1.95 -15.26
N ALA A 296 -1.60 -1.98 -15.52
CA ALA A 296 -2.63 -1.45 -14.63
C ALA A 296 -3.63 -2.56 -14.27
N ALA A 297 -3.32 -3.35 -13.24
CA ALA A 297 -4.18 -4.45 -12.84
C ALA A 297 -5.57 -3.93 -12.43
N ARG A 298 -6.64 -4.48 -13.02
CA ARG A 298 -8.03 -4.13 -12.70
C ARG A 298 -8.30 -4.24 -11.21
N SER A 299 -9.02 -3.25 -10.66
CA SER A 299 -9.41 -3.19 -9.26
C SER A 299 -10.77 -2.50 -9.16
N ARG A 300 -11.65 -3.00 -8.27
CA ARG A 300 -12.90 -2.34 -7.87
C ARG A 300 -13.79 -1.93 -9.06
N GLU A 301 -13.97 -2.83 -10.03
CA GLU A 301 -14.69 -2.56 -11.30
C GLU A 301 -16.18 -2.19 -11.11
N GLU A 302 -16.75 -2.45 -9.92
CA GLU A 302 -18.14 -2.09 -9.57
C GLU A 302 -18.33 -0.60 -9.26
N GLN A 303 -17.25 0.18 -9.08
CA GLN A 303 -17.33 1.59 -8.75
C GLN A 303 -17.26 2.48 -9.99
N GLY A 304 -18.19 3.43 -10.10
CA GLY A 304 -18.29 4.35 -11.23
C GLY A 304 -17.04 5.19 -11.49
N ASP A 305 -16.31 5.60 -10.44
CA ASP A 305 -15.06 6.35 -10.58
C ASP A 305 -13.94 5.56 -11.26
N TYR A 306 -13.83 4.26 -10.97
CA TYR A 306 -12.85 3.39 -11.59
C TYR A 306 -13.18 3.14 -13.06
N GLN A 307 -14.46 3.03 -13.39
CA GLN A 307 -14.92 2.93 -14.78
C GLN A 307 -14.69 4.23 -15.57
N ARG A 308 -14.91 5.40 -14.95
CA ARG A 308 -14.60 6.71 -15.55
C ARG A 308 -13.10 6.85 -15.81
N LEU A 309 -12.26 6.57 -14.80
CA LEU A 309 -10.81 6.62 -14.93
C LEU A 309 -10.33 5.73 -16.09
N ARG A 310 -10.84 4.51 -16.19
CA ARG A 310 -10.46 3.60 -17.27
C ARG A 310 -10.80 4.16 -18.65
N ARG A 311 -12.03 4.68 -18.85
CA ARG A 311 -12.42 5.28 -20.12
C ARG A 311 -11.50 6.44 -20.52
N GLU A 312 -11.11 7.25 -19.55
CA GLU A 312 -10.20 8.36 -19.80
C GLU A 312 -8.78 7.90 -20.14
N LEU A 313 -8.28 6.87 -19.46
CA LEU A 313 -7.00 6.24 -19.80
C LEU A 313 -7.03 5.65 -21.22
N ASP A 314 -8.09 4.91 -21.57
CA ASP A 314 -8.28 4.33 -22.91
C ASP A 314 -8.25 5.43 -23.99
N ARG A 315 -8.87 6.58 -23.72
CA ARG A 315 -8.87 7.76 -24.59
C ARG A 315 -7.46 8.33 -24.79
N ILE A 316 -6.73 8.59 -23.70
CA ILE A 316 -5.37 9.17 -23.77
C ILE A 316 -4.39 8.21 -24.47
N VAL A 317 -4.52 6.89 -24.22
CA VAL A 317 -3.74 5.86 -24.90
C VAL A 317 -4.00 5.93 -26.41
N GLY A 318 -5.27 5.97 -26.82
CA GLY A 318 -5.67 6.07 -28.22
C GLY A 318 -5.15 7.32 -28.91
N ASP A 319 -5.28 8.48 -28.26
CA ASP A 319 -4.78 9.76 -28.76
C ASP A 319 -3.25 9.78 -28.92
N THR A 320 -2.53 9.39 -27.86
CA THR A 320 -1.06 9.34 -27.86
C THR A 320 -0.52 8.39 -28.91
N ASN A 321 -1.07 7.17 -28.99
CA ASN A 321 -0.63 6.20 -29.98
C ASN A 321 -1.05 6.62 -31.40
N GLY A 322 -2.23 7.21 -31.59
CA GLY A 322 -2.66 7.71 -32.90
C GLY A 322 -1.74 8.82 -33.45
N ARG A 323 -1.19 9.64 -32.56
CA ARG A 323 -0.29 10.75 -32.93
C ARG A 323 1.15 10.32 -33.21
N TYR A 324 1.66 9.31 -32.51
CA TYR A 324 3.09 9.00 -32.51
C TYR A 324 3.46 7.58 -32.96
N SER A 325 2.50 6.65 -33.10
CA SER A 325 2.85 5.29 -33.53
C SER A 325 3.35 5.28 -34.98
N GLU A 326 4.24 4.34 -35.24
CA GLU A 326 4.74 4.02 -36.57
C GLU A 326 4.47 2.53 -36.84
N PHE A 327 4.62 2.08 -38.09
CA PHE A 327 4.37 0.68 -38.48
C PHE A 327 5.19 -0.34 -37.66
N ASP A 328 6.33 0.07 -37.10
CA ASP A 328 7.24 -0.75 -36.29
C ASP A 328 7.38 -0.27 -34.83
N TRP A 329 6.56 0.70 -34.38
CA TRP A 329 6.69 1.29 -33.05
C TRP A 329 5.36 1.71 -32.44
N VAL A 330 5.08 1.16 -31.25
CA VAL A 330 3.99 1.61 -30.37
C VAL A 330 4.59 2.33 -29.15
N PRO A 331 4.35 3.64 -28.98
CA PRO A 331 4.96 4.44 -27.92
C PRO A 331 4.42 4.07 -26.54
N LEU A 332 3.10 3.94 -26.39
CA LEU A 332 2.44 3.69 -25.12
C LEU A 332 1.70 2.34 -25.14
N ARG A 333 2.27 1.35 -24.47
CA ARG A 333 1.72 0.00 -24.31
C ARG A 333 0.97 -0.07 -22.98
N TYR A 334 -0.35 -0.24 -23.04
CA TYR A 334 -1.23 -0.26 -21.85
C TYR A 334 -1.91 -1.62 -21.68
N MET A 335 -1.67 -2.27 -20.54
CA MET A 335 -2.21 -3.59 -20.20
C MET A 335 -3.06 -3.52 -18.93
N THR A 336 -4.28 -4.05 -18.99
CA THR A 336 -5.21 -4.06 -17.83
C THR A 336 -5.22 -5.39 -17.04
N ARG A 337 -4.35 -6.32 -17.42
CA ARG A 337 -4.26 -7.65 -16.80
C ARG A 337 -3.19 -7.66 -15.71
N ALA A 338 -3.44 -8.39 -14.63
CA ALA A 338 -2.42 -8.64 -13.62
C ALA A 338 -1.28 -9.48 -14.21
N VAL A 339 -0.05 -9.14 -13.84
CA VAL A 339 1.16 -9.87 -14.22
C VAL A 339 1.74 -10.50 -12.96
N ARG A 340 2.30 -11.70 -13.08
CA ARG A 340 2.97 -12.39 -11.96
C ARG A 340 4.10 -11.53 -11.43
N ARG A 341 4.23 -11.45 -10.11
CA ARG A 341 5.31 -10.71 -9.43
C ARG A 341 6.70 -11.13 -9.91
N THR A 342 6.91 -12.42 -10.18
CA THR A 342 8.17 -12.95 -10.73
C THR A 342 8.45 -12.41 -12.14
N THR A 343 7.45 -12.39 -13.01
CA THR A 343 7.58 -11.80 -14.36
C THR A 343 7.85 -10.29 -14.28
N LEU A 344 7.18 -9.59 -13.36
CA LEU A 344 7.42 -8.15 -13.12
C LEU A 344 8.86 -7.87 -12.68
N ALA A 345 9.45 -8.72 -11.83
CA ALA A 345 10.85 -8.58 -11.42
C ALA A 345 11.81 -8.58 -12.62
N GLY A 346 11.60 -9.48 -13.59
CA GLY A 346 12.36 -9.49 -14.84
C GLY A 346 12.13 -8.25 -15.70
N PHE A 347 10.89 -7.75 -15.76
CA PHE A 347 10.57 -6.53 -16.50
C PHE A 347 11.21 -5.28 -15.88
N PHE A 348 11.22 -5.18 -14.54
CA PHE A 348 11.90 -4.12 -13.83
C PHE A 348 13.41 -4.12 -14.10
N ARG A 349 14.04 -5.30 -14.13
CA ARG A 349 15.47 -5.42 -14.47
C ARG A 349 15.80 -4.99 -15.91
N ILE A 350 14.86 -5.14 -16.85
CA ILE A 350 15.01 -4.68 -18.24
C ILE A 350 14.75 -3.17 -18.38
N ALA A 351 13.87 -2.62 -17.55
CA ALA A 351 13.39 -1.25 -17.70
C ALA A 351 14.46 -0.20 -17.35
N ARG A 352 14.77 0.66 -18.32
CA ARG A 352 15.66 1.82 -18.14
C ARG A 352 15.09 2.82 -17.15
N LEU A 353 13.77 2.95 -17.10
CA LEU A 353 13.07 3.85 -16.18
C LEU A 353 11.90 3.15 -15.49
N ALA A 354 11.70 3.41 -14.20
CA ALA A 354 10.40 3.24 -13.55
C ALA A 354 9.76 4.59 -13.27
N ILE A 355 8.50 4.74 -13.68
CA ILE A 355 7.73 5.97 -13.52
C ILE A 355 6.64 5.72 -12.47
N VAL A 356 6.98 6.01 -11.22
CA VAL A 356 6.15 5.76 -10.04
C VAL A 356 5.62 7.10 -9.54
N THR A 357 4.53 7.58 -10.17
CA THR A 357 4.02 8.94 -9.97
C THR A 357 2.63 9.01 -9.33
N PRO A 358 2.36 8.34 -8.19
CA PRO A 358 1.05 8.44 -7.53
C PRO A 358 0.79 9.87 -7.03
N LEU A 359 -0.47 10.31 -7.11
CA LEU A 359 -0.92 11.59 -6.54
C LEU A 359 -0.84 11.56 -5.01
N ARG A 360 -1.12 10.40 -4.39
CA ARG A 360 -0.92 10.10 -2.98
C ARG A 360 -0.73 8.60 -2.81
N ASP A 361 0.22 8.18 -1.98
CA ASP A 361 0.45 6.77 -1.67
C ASP A 361 1.00 6.60 -0.25
N GLY A 362 0.56 5.56 0.46
CA GLY A 362 1.02 5.30 1.83
C GLY A 362 2.51 4.95 1.87
N MET A 363 3.00 4.20 0.89
CA MET A 363 4.42 3.83 0.77
C MET A 363 4.84 3.69 -0.69
N ASN A 364 4.19 2.78 -1.44
CA ASN A 364 4.56 2.32 -2.78
C ASN A 364 5.74 1.34 -2.83
N LEU A 365 5.44 0.05 -2.73
CA LEU A 365 6.45 -1.02 -2.79
C LEU A 365 7.02 -1.24 -4.20
N VAL A 366 6.32 -0.82 -5.26
CA VAL A 366 6.82 -0.94 -6.65
C VAL A 366 8.10 -0.14 -6.84
N ALA A 367 8.21 1.04 -6.21
CA ALA A 367 9.45 1.82 -6.21
C ALA A 367 10.63 1.04 -5.61
N LYS A 368 10.41 0.38 -4.46
CA LYS A 368 11.44 -0.43 -3.78
C LYS A 368 11.81 -1.67 -4.60
N GLU A 369 10.81 -2.35 -5.15
CA GLU A 369 10.98 -3.52 -6.01
C GLU A 369 11.78 -3.18 -7.28
N TYR A 370 11.49 -2.03 -7.91
CA TYR A 370 12.25 -1.59 -9.08
C TYR A 370 13.75 -1.42 -8.77
N VAL A 371 14.08 -0.71 -7.70
CA VAL A 371 15.48 -0.51 -7.27
C VAL A 371 16.16 -1.83 -6.95
N ALA A 372 15.47 -2.74 -6.26
CA ALA A 372 16.00 -4.05 -5.90
C ALA A 372 16.23 -4.96 -7.13
N ALA A 373 15.47 -4.78 -8.20
CA ALA A 373 15.60 -5.57 -9.42
C ALA A 373 16.79 -5.17 -10.32
N GLN A 374 17.35 -3.97 -10.15
CA GLN A 374 18.34 -3.42 -11.08
C GLN A 374 19.66 -4.20 -11.08
N ASP A 375 20.35 -4.12 -12.21
CA ASP A 375 21.74 -4.57 -12.33
C ASP A 375 22.68 -3.46 -11.81
N PRO A 376 23.52 -3.72 -10.80
CA PRO A 376 24.49 -2.74 -10.31
C PRO A 376 25.42 -2.20 -11.40
N ALA A 377 25.72 -2.99 -12.44
CA ALA A 377 26.63 -2.59 -13.51
C ALA A 377 25.99 -1.61 -14.51
N ASP A 378 24.66 -1.65 -14.70
CA ASP A 378 23.93 -0.74 -15.57
C ASP A 378 22.50 -0.47 -15.05
N PRO A 379 22.34 0.18 -13.88
CA PRO A 379 21.04 0.33 -13.24
C PRO A 379 20.18 1.38 -13.94
N GLY A 380 18.88 1.16 -14.04
CA GLY A 380 17.93 2.16 -14.51
C GLY A 380 17.67 3.28 -13.49
N VAL A 381 16.78 4.21 -13.85
CA VAL A 381 16.46 5.41 -13.04
C VAL A 381 15.03 5.34 -12.53
N LEU A 382 14.86 5.58 -11.24
CA LEU A 382 13.56 5.73 -10.61
C LEU A 382 13.09 7.19 -10.69
N ILE A 383 11.90 7.40 -11.23
CA ILE A 383 11.16 8.66 -11.17
C ILE A 383 10.04 8.47 -10.16
N LEU A 384 10.03 9.26 -9.09
CA LEU A 384 9.19 9.02 -7.92
C LEU A 384 8.40 10.27 -7.53
N SER A 385 7.10 10.10 -7.31
CA SER A 385 6.27 11.18 -6.75
C SER A 385 6.73 11.57 -5.35
N ARG A 386 6.85 12.87 -5.10
CA ARG A 386 7.03 13.43 -3.74
C ARG A 386 5.90 13.08 -2.76
N PHE A 387 4.78 12.53 -3.26
CA PHE A 387 3.60 12.16 -2.48
C PHE A 387 3.47 10.65 -2.23
N ALA A 388 4.48 9.85 -2.59
CA ALA A 388 4.60 8.47 -2.15
C ALA A 388 5.38 8.39 -0.84
N GLY A 389 4.93 7.61 0.14
CA GLY A 389 5.67 7.46 1.40
C GLY A 389 7.11 6.93 1.23
N ALA A 390 7.41 6.22 0.14
CA ALA A 390 8.78 5.81 -0.18
C ALA A 390 9.73 7.00 -0.41
N ALA A 391 9.21 8.15 -0.86
CA ALA A 391 10.01 9.33 -1.15
C ALA A 391 10.77 9.82 0.09
N ASP A 392 10.20 9.69 1.30
CA ASP A 392 10.84 10.09 2.57
C ASP A 392 12.25 9.52 2.73
N SER A 393 12.50 8.31 2.21
CA SER A 393 13.80 7.63 2.29
C SER A 393 14.52 7.48 0.95
N MET A 394 13.87 7.80 -0.17
CA MET A 394 14.36 7.53 -1.53
C MET A 394 14.59 8.82 -2.33
N GLN A 395 15.24 9.81 -1.71
CA GLN A 395 15.44 11.17 -2.26
C GLN A 395 16.38 11.21 -3.48
N ASP A 396 17.24 10.21 -3.66
CA ASP A 396 18.13 10.09 -4.84
C ASP A 396 17.41 9.67 -6.12
N ALA A 397 16.14 9.30 -6.04
CA ALA A 397 15.26 9.21 -7.19
C ALA A 397 15.09 10.59 -7.87
N LEU A 398 14.62 10.61 -9.11
CA LEU A 398 14.13 11.85 -9.69
C LEU A 398 12.76 12.16 -9.07
N ILE A 399 12.77 12.92 -7.97
CA ILE A 399 11.57 13.33 -7.25
C ILE A 399 10.78 14.34 -8.08
N VAL A 400 9.49 14.08 -8.28
CA VAL A 400 8.61 14.91 -9.11
C VAL A 400 7.30 15.28 -8.42
N ASN A 401 6.69 16.40 -8.85
CA ASN A 401 5.28 16.66 -8.65
C ASN A 401 4.44 15.96 -9.75
N PRO A 402 3.63 14.94 -9.44
CA PRO A 402 2.78 14.30 -10.44
C PRO A 402 1.63 15.19 -10.94
N PHE A 403 1.38 16.35 -10.31
CA PHE A 403 0.42 17.34 -10.83
C PHE A 403 1.01 18.20 -11.95
N ASP A 404 2.33 18.18 -12.14
CA ASP A 404 3.01 18.86 -13.23
C ASP A 404 3.51 17.82 -14.24
N ALA A 405 2.73 17.63 -15.31
CA ALA A 405 3.10 16.69 -16.37
C ALA A 405 4.33 17.16 -17.19
N GLU A 406 4.69 18.44 -17.17
CA GLU A 406 5.95 18.92 -17.76
C GLU A 406 7.14 18.52 -16.89
N GLU A 407 7.04 18.67 -15.56
CA GLU A 407 8.06 18.22 -14.61
C GLU A 407 8.32 16.72 -14.76
N VAL A 408 7.26 15.91 -14.87
CA VAL A 408 7.38 14.47 -15.10
C VAL A 408 8.04 14.18 -16.47
N ALA A 409 7.64 14.88 -17.54
CA ALA A 409 8.24 14.70 -18.87
C ALA A 409 9.73 15.06 -18.88
N ALA A 410 10.11 16.17 -18.24
CA ALA A 410 11.51 16.58 -18.09
C ALA A 410 12.32 15.57 -17.26
N ALA A 411 11.74 15.00 -16.21
CA ALA A 411 12.38 13.94 -15.43
C ALA A 411 12.59 12.67 -16.26
N ILE A 412 11.65 12.32 -17.14
CA ILE A 412 11.80 11.20 -18.08
C ILE A 412 12.96 11.47 -19.06
N HIS A 413 12.99 12.65 -19.68
CA HIS A 413 14.10 13.05 -20.54
C HIS A 413 15.45 12.96 -19.82
N ARG A 414 15.54 13.51 -18.60
CA ARG A 414 16.74 13.44 -17.76
C ARG A 414 17.13 11.99 -17.47
N GLY A 415 16.17 11.13 -17.11
CA GLY A 415 16.43 9.72 -16.84
C GLY A 415 16.99 8.95 -18.04
N LEU A 416 16.52 9.26 -19.26
CA LEU A 416 17.00 8.63 -20.50
C LEU A 416 18.38 9.11 -20.91
N THR A 417 18.72 10.37 -20.61
CA THR A 417 19.99 11.00 -20.97
C THR A 417 21.04 10.91 -19.85
N MET A 418 20.68 10.29 -18.71
CA MET A 418 21.56 10.17 -17.55
C MET A 418 22.76 9.25 -17.81
N GLY A 419 23.96 9.80 -17.61
CA GLY A 419 25.22 9.06 -17.72
C GLY A 419 25.29 7.87 -16.75
N LEU A 420 26.05 6.84 -17.11
CA LEU A 420 26.16 5.61 -16.30
C LEU A 420 26.61 5.88 -14.86
N GLU A 421 27.60 6.76 -14.68
CA GLU A 421 28.14 7.09 -13.35
C GLU A 421 27.07 7.70 -12.43
N GLU A 422 26.30 8.68 -12.90
CA GLU A 422 25.22 9.28 -12.11
C GLU A 422 24.13 8.23 -11.78
N ARG A 423 23.80 7.34 -12.73
CA ARG A 423 22.82 6.26 -12.49
C ARG A 423 23.30 5.30 -11.40
N GLN A 424 24.56 4.89 -11.44
CA GLN A 424 25.15 4.02 -10.42
C GLN A 424 25.18 4.69 -9.04
N GLN A 425 25.59 5.96 -8.97
CA GLN A 425 25.61 6.74 -7.73
C GLN A 425 24.20 6.84 -7.10
N ARG A 426 23.20 7.24 -7.88
CA ARG A 426 21.80 7.33 -7.42
C ARG A 426 21.25 5.98 -7.00
N TRP A 427 21.47 4.95 -7.81
CA TRP A 427 21.01 3.61 -7.52
C TRP A 427 21.63 3.08 -6.22
N GLN A 428 22.93 3.31 -5.98
CA GLN A 428 23.60 2.88 -4.76
C GLN A 428 22.99 3.51 -3.51
N ALA A 429 22.71 4.82 -3.53
CA ALA A 429 22.04 5.51 -2.43
C ALA A 429 20.60 4.97 -2.21
N LEU A 430 19.83 4.79 -3.29
CA LEU A 430 18.49 4.19 -3.22
C LEU A 430 18.51 2.76 -2.69
N ARG A 431 19.52 1.97 -3.09
CA ARG A 431 19.71 0.60 -2.66
C ARG A 431 19.92 0.54 -1.15
N GLU A 432 20.72 1.43 -0.57
CA GLU A 432 20.92 1.49 0.88
C GLU A 432 19.60 1.69 1.62
N SER A 433 18.76 2.64 1.18
CA SER A 433 17.43 2.87 1.78
C SER A 433 16.51 1.64 1.67
N VAL A 434 16.53 0.94 0.54
CA VAL A 434 15.69 -0.26 0.32
C VAL A 434 16.17 -1.44 1.18
N TRP A 435 17.48 -1.67 1.29
CA TRP A 435 18.02 -2.77 2.10
C TRP A 435 17.95 -2.49 3.62
N ASN A 436 17.90 -1.22 4.02
CA ASN A 436 17.73 -0.81 5.43
C ASN A 436 16.26 -0.65 5.86
N THR A 437 15.31 -0.85 4.94
CA THR A 437 13.87 -0.79 5.24
C THR A 437 13.20 -2.04 4.70
N THR A 438 13.31 -3.15 5.43
CA THR A 438 12.85 -4.48 5.00
C THR A 438 11.50 -4.87 5.59
N ALA A 439 10.80 -5.82 4.94
CA ALA A 439 9.56 -6.39 5.47
C ALA A 439 9.76 -7.05 6.86
N LYS A 440 10.90 -7.72 7.05
CA LYS A 440 11.32 -8.30 8.32
C LYS A 440 11.49 -7.27 9.42
N GLN A 441 12.15 -6.15 9.11
CA GLN A 441 12.37 -5.07 10.07
C GLN A 441 11.05 -4.42 10.47
N TYR A 442 10.17 -4.13 9.51
CA TYR A 442 8.80 -3.68 9.77
C TYR A 442 8.06 -4.61 10.74
N CYS A 443 8.13 -5.93 10.52
CA CYS A 443 7.53 -6.88 11.45
C CYS A 443 8.17 -6.83 12.85
N THR A 444 9.50 -6.75 12.91
CA THR A 444 10.24 -6.77 14.17
C THR A 444 9.99 -5.51 15.00
N VAL A 445 10.01 -4.34 14.35
CA VAL A 445 9.82 -3.03 14.99
C VAL A 445 8.40 -2.92 15.52
N PHE A 446 7.37 -3.13 14.69
CA PHE A 446 5.99 -3.04 15.15
C PHE A 446 5.69 -4.02 16.29
N LEU A 447 6.12 -5.28 16.17
CA LEU A 447 5.90 -6.28 17.21
C LEU A 447 6.63 -5.92 18.51
N SER A 448 7.79 -5.25 18.45
CA SER A 448 8.47 -4.77 19.66
C SER A 448 7.64 -3.74 20.42
N TYR A 449 6.99 -2.80 19.73
CA TYR A 449 6.05 -1.87 20.36
C TYR A 449 4.83 -2.59 20.92
N LEU A 450 4.29 -3.56 20.17
CA LEU A 450 3.10 -4.29 20.60
C LEU A 450 3.37 -5.18 21.82
N GLN A 451 4.57 -5.73 21.94
CA GLN A 451 5.02 -6.58 23.06
C GLN A 451 5.40 -5.80 24.31
N GLN A 452 5.81 -4.53 24.19
CA GLN A 452 6.13 -3.71 25.35
C GLN A 452 4.92 -3.60 26.28
N GLU A 453 5.14 -3.83 27.59
CA GLU A 453 4.16 -3.48 28.61
C GLU A 453 3.80 -2.00 28.52
N SER A 454 2.57 -1.64 28.92
CA SER A 454 2.12 -0.27 28.78
C SER A 454 3.06 0.68 29.53
N TRP A 455 3.42 1.83 28.93
CA TRP A 455 4.34 2.76 29.60
C TRP A 455 3.76 3.25 30.94
N SER A 456 2.42 3.25 31.10
CA SER A 456 1.76 3.55 32.37
C SER A 456 2.01 2.49 33.44
N ASP A 457 2.11 1.20 33.06
CA ASP A 457 2.49 0.14 34.00
C ASP A 457 3.98 0.27 34.36
N GLN A 458 4.83 0.63 33.39
CA GLN A 458 6.25 0.92 33.65
C GLN A 458 6.44 2.13 34.58
N GLN A 459 5.65 3.20 34.42
CA GLN A 459 5.67 4.36 35.31
C GLN A 459 5.14 4.03 36.71
N ARG A 460 4.08 3.20 36.83
CA ARG A 460 3.58 2.72 38.13
C ARG A 460 4.58 1.81 38.83
N LEU A 461 5.22 0.90 38.09
CA LEU A 461 6.27 0.03 38.63
C LEU A 461 7.49 0.82 39.09
N ARG A 462 7.89 1.86 38.35
CA ARG A 462 8.98 2.78 38.74
C ARG A 462 8.62 3.71 39.91
N ALA A 463 7.34 4.03 40.11
CA ALA A 463 6.88 4.82 41.25
C ALA A 463 6.66 3.97 42.51
N ALA A 464 6.57 2.64 42.36
CA ALA A 464 6.43 1.67 43.45
C ALA A 464 7.79 1.06 43.89
N SER A 465 8.86 1.34 43.16
CA SER A 465 10.26 1.03 43.49
C SER A 465 10.97 2.28 44.01
#